data_AF-W2T2R5-F1
#
_entry.id   AF-W2T2R5-F1
#
_cell.length_a   1.000
_cell.length_b   1.000
_cell.length_c   1.000
_cell.angle_alpha   90.00
_cell.angle_beta   90.00
_cell.angle_gamma   90.00
#
_symmetry.space_group_name_H-M   'P 1'
#
loop_
_entity.id
_entity.type
_entity.pdbx_description
1 polymer ?
#
loop_
_entity_poly.entity_id
_entity_poly.type
_entity_poly.pdbx_seq_one_letter_code
_entity_poly.pdbx_strand_id
1 'polypeptide(L)'
;MSNNCVTIEPGLSGCCCNDDACLTPKKSPANPLTCYAGIRAPKSGINVGAEVNCTGMCSTLNAIVNNDNVTTFQCVPLSVCKAYAADNGCSTLRGDQEVTGCCCDTSNGCNAAGYPDV
;
A
#
# COMPACT_ATOMS: atom_id res chain seq x y z
N MET A 1 -20.21 -4.90 -16.07
CA MET A 1 -18.82 -4.45 -16.27
C MET A 1 -18.12 -4.54 -14.93
N SER A 2 -16.93 -5.14 -14.88
CA SER A 2 -16.13 -5.24 -13.65
C SER A 2 -14.83 -4.49 -13.83
N ASN A 3 -14.39 -3.81 -12.77
CA ASN A 3 -13.14 -3.04 -12.72
C ASN A 3 -12.97 -2.07 -13.90
N ASN A 4 -14.02 -1.30 -14.20
CA ASN A 4 -13.97 -0.32 -15.28
C ASN A 4 -14.84 0.91 -14.99
N CYS A 5 -14.55 2.01 -15.66
CA CYS A 5 -15.31 3.25 -15.64
C CYS A 5 -15.97 3.48 -17.00
N VAL A 6 -17.16 4.08 -16.98
CA VAL A 6 -17.94 4.38 -18.19
C VAL A 6 -18.59 5.76 -18.07
N THR A 7 -18.59 6.51 -19.17
CA THR A 7 -19.39 7.72 -19.31
C THR A 7 -20.75 7.34 -19.87
N ILE A 8 -21.81 7.64 -19.14
CA ILE A 8 -23.19 7.32 -19.54
C ILE A 8 -23.72 8.39 -20.49
N GLU A 9 -23.44 9.65 -20.17
CA GLU A 9 -23.80 10.84 -20.93
C GLU A 9 -22.79 11.98 -20.63
N PRO A 10 -22.72 13.04 -21.46
CA PRO A 10 -21.81 14.16 -21.21
C PRO A 10 -21.99 14.74 -19.80
N GLY A 11 -20.95 14.65 -18.98
CA GLY A 11 -20.95 15.14 -17.59
C GLY A 11 -21.34 14.10 -16.52
N LEU A 12 -21.78 12.89 -16.90
CA LEU A 12 -22.09 11.80 -15.98
C LEU A 12 -21.24 10.56 -16.29
N SER A 13 -20.38 10.18 -15.34
CA SER A 13 -19.58 8.96 -15.40
C SER A 13 -19.71 8.16 -14.12
N GLY A 14 -19.60 6.84 -14.23
CA GLY A 14 -19.64 5.91 -13.12
C GLY A 14 -18.57 4.84 -13.27
N CYS A 15 -18.09 4.34 -12.14
CA CYS A 15 -17.13 3.24 -12.10
C CYS A 15 -17.73 2.07 -11.33
N CYS A 16 -17.46 0.86 -11.77
CA CYS A 16 -17.82 -0.38 -11.09
C CYS A 16 -16.55 -1.20 -10.86
N CYS A 17 -16.42 -1.78 -9.67
CA CYS A 17 -15.31 -2.66 -9.35
C CYS A 17 -15.73 -3.67 -8.28
N ASN A 18 -15.01 -4.79 -8.25
CA ASN A 18 -15.29 -5.94 -7.38
C ASN A 18 -14.11 -6.27 -6.45
N ASP A 19 -13.04 -5.48 -6.49
CA ASP A 19 -11.86 -5.66 -5.65
C ASP A 19 -11.93 -4.79 -4.38
N ASP A 20 -11.03 -5.01 -3.41
CA ASP A 20 -11.05 -4.24 -2.17
C ASP A 20 -10.63 -2.78 -2.39
N ALA A 21 -11.34 -1.85 -1.73
CA ALA A 21 -11.09 -0.42 -1.76
C ALA A 21 -10.80 0.18 -3.16
N CYS A 22 -11.42 -0.38 -4.20
CA CYS A 22 -11.20 0.02 -5.60
C CYS A 22 -11.99 1.28 -6.01
N LEU A 23 -12.94 1.73 -5.18
CA LEU A 23 -13.54 3.06 -5.25
C LEU A 23 -13.29 3.79 -3.93
N THR A 24 -12.40 4.76 -3.97
CA THR A 24 -12.20 5.72 -2.87
C THR A 24 -12.19 7.12 -3.48
N PRO A 25 -12.25 8.20 -2.67
CA PRO A 25 -12.06 9.55 -3.19
C PRO A 25 -10.74 9.76 -3.97
N LYS A 26 -9.77 8.85 -3.81
CA LYS A 26 -8.44 8.94 -4.44
C LYS A 26 -8.21 7.91 -5.55
N LYS A 27 -9.02 6.84 -5.62
CA LYS A 27 -8.80 5.69 -6.50
C LYS A 27 -10.07 5.29 -7.24
N SER A 28 -9.88 4.88 -8.48
CA SER A 28 -10.91 4.24 -9.28
C SER A 28 -10.26 3.31 -10.29
N PRO A 29 -11.01 2.47 -11.00
CA PRO A 29 -10.48 1.74 -12.16
C PRO A 29 -9.84 2.63 -13.24
N ALA A 30 -10.24 3.91 -13.34
CA ALA A 30 -9.62 4.88 -14.25
C ALA A 30 -8.36 5.55 -13.66
N ASN A 31 -8.16 5.45 -12.34
CA ASN A 31 -6.99 5.97 -11.64
C ASN A 31 -6.49 4.90 -10.63
N PRO A 32 -5.83 3.84 -11.13
CA PRO A 32 -5.36 2.76 -10.28
C PRO A 32 -4.20 3.22 -9.40
N LEU A 33 -4.10 2.64 -8.20
CA LEU A 33 -2.95 2.81 -7.32
C LEU A 33 -1.84 1.84 -7.73
N THR A 34 -0.61 2.31 -7.81
CA THR A 34 0.57 1.46 -7.86
C THR A 34 1.37 1.53 -6.56
N CYS A 35 1.92 0.40 -6.13
CA CYS A 35 2.74 0.29 -4.92
C CYS A 35 4.06 -0.39 -5.24
N TYR A 36 5.11 -0.03 -4.51
CA TYR A 36 6.33 -0.81 -4.55
C TYR A 36 6.10 -2.12 -3.77
N ALA A 37 6.40 -3.26 -4.38
CA ALA A 37 6.36 -4.57 -3.76
C ALA A 37 7.77 -5.16 -3.77
N GLY A 38 8.28 -5.53 -2.60
CA GLY A 38 9.68 -5.90 -2.47
C GLY A 38 10.18 -5.99 -1.04
N ILE A 39 11.50 -6.08 -0.92
CA ILE A 39 12.20 -6.17 0.37
C ILE A 39 13.54 -5.43 0.30
N ARG A 40 13.85 -4.75 1.40
CA ARG A 40 15.13 -4.09 1.64
C ARG A 40 15.75 -4.65 2.93
N ALA A 41 16.96 -5.18 2.84
CA ALA A 41 17.77 -5.63 3.96
C ALA A 41 19.20 -5.08 3.76
N PRO A 42 19.50 -3.89 4.30
CA PRO A 42 20.73 -3.16 4.00
C PRO A 42 22.01 -3.90 4.36
N LYS A 43 22.09 -4.58 5.51
CA LYS A 43 23.31 -5.33 5.90
C LYS A 43 23.56 -6.54 5.02
N SER A 44 22.50 -7.10 4.44
CA SER A 44 22.58 -8.21 3.49
C SER A 44 22.74 -7.75 2.04
N GLY A 45 22.75 -6.44 1.76
CA GLY A 45 22.83 -5.88 0.41
C GLY A 45 21.59 -6.17 -0.45
N ILE A 46 20.45 -6.48 0.18
CA ILE A 46 19.22 -6.83 -0.54
C ILE A 46 18.40 -5.56 -0.73
N ASN A 47 18.07 -5.27 -1.99
CA ASN A 47 17.06 -4.30 -2.36
C ASN A 47 16.43 -4.76 -3.67
N VAL A 48 15.34 -5.53 -3.55
CA VAL A 48 14.70 -6.18 -4.69
C VAL A 48 13.20 -5.93 -4.64
N GLY A 49 12.62 -5.56 -5.76
CA GLY A 49 11.21 -5.28 -5.87
C GLY A 49 10.84 -4.62 -7.19
N ALA A 50 9.55 -4.39 -7.36
CA ALA A 50 8.97 -3.76 -8.53
C ALA A 50 7.72 -2.97 -8.14
N GLU A 51 7.35 -2.02 -8.99
CA GLU A 51 6.06 -1.36 -8.88
C GLU A 51 4.95 -2.27 -9.44
N VAL A 52 3.87 -2.44 -8.70
CA VAL A 52 2.73 -3.30 -9.06
C VAL A 52 1.41 -2.55 -8.89
N ASN A 53 0.43 -2.90 -9.72
CA ASN A 53 -0.95 -2.43 -9.53
C ASN A 53 -1.50 -2.96 -8.20
N CYS A 54 -2.19 -2.11 -7.44
CA CYS A 54 -2.68 -2.41 -6.12
C CYS A 54 -4.17 -2.13 -5.96
N THR A 55 -4.92 -3.16 -5.57
CA THR A 55 -6.31 -3.09 -5.16
C THR A 55 -6.38 -3.16 -3.63
N GLY A 56 -6.21 -2.00 -2.99
CA GLY A 56 -6.06 -1.91 -1.53
C GLY A 56 -5.23 -0.68 -1.17
N MET A 57 -4.27 -0.85 -0.28
CA MET A 57 -3.33 0.19 0.13
C MET A 57 -1.89 -0.29 -0.05
N CYS A 58 -1.00 0.66 -0.35
CA CYS A 58 0.41 0.41 -0.25
C CYS A 58 0.78 0.28 1.22
N SER A 59 1.63 -0.69 1.55
CA SER A 59 1.98 -1.01 2.93
C SER A 59 3.47 -1.29 3.07
N THR A 60 3.90 -1.06 4.30
CA THR A 60 5.24 -1.22 4.79
C THR A 60 5.21 -2.04 6.07
N LEU A 61 6.21 -2.88 6.28
CA LEU A 61 6.54 -3.42 7.60
C LEU A 61 8.04 -3.33 7.78
N ASN A 62 8.45 -2.82 8.92
CA ASN A 62 9.83 -2.67 9.33
C ASN A 62 10.07 -3.46 10.61
N ALA A 63 11.15 -4.23 10.66
CA ALA A 63 11.54 -5.05 11.81
C ALA A 63 13.05 -5.32 11.82
N ILE A 64 13.59 -5.61 13.01
CA ILE A 64 14.98 -6.06 13.14
C ILE A 64 15.06 -7.59 12.99
N VAL A 65 15.77 -8.05 11.97
CA VAL A 65 16.02 -9.49 11.73
C VAL A 65 17.53 -9.72 11.64
N ASN A 66 18.09 -10.53 12.54
CA ASN A 66 19.53 -10.80 12.60
C ASN A 66 20.39 -9.51 12.62
N ASN A 67 19.98 -8.55 13.46
CA ASN A 67 20.54 -7.21 13.55
C ASN A 67 20.44 -6.37 12.25
N ASP A 68 19.75 -6.81 11.20
CA ASP A 68 19.48 -6.03 10.00
C ASP A 68 18.12 -5.34 10.11
N ASN A 69 18.03 -4.11 9.63
CA ASN A 69 16.78 -3.36 9.62
C ASN A 69 16.02 -3.69 8.33
N VAL A 70 15.19 -4.72 8.40
CA VAL A 70 14.51 -5.28 7.24
C VAL A 70 13.17 -4.61 7.04
N THR A 71 12.96 -4.10 5.83
CA THR A 71 11.69 -3.50 5.43
C THR A 71 11.08 -4.29 4.29
N THR A 72 9.84 -4.72 4.45
CA THR A 72 9.02 -5.28 3.37
C THR A 72 8.03 -4.25 2.86
N PHE A 73 7.77 -4.34 1.56
CA PHE A 73 6.92 -3.43 0.80
C PHE A 73 5.88 -4.28 0.07
N GLN A 74 4.61 -3.88 0.14
CA GLN A 74 3.52 -4.75 -0.27
C GLN A 74 2.25 -3.97 -0.60
N CYS A 75 1.39 -4.55 -1.43
CA CYS A 75 0.00 -4.15 -1.57
C CYS A 75 -0.84 -5.01 -0.64
N VAL A 76 -1.64 -4.40 0.22
CA VAL A 76 -2.50 -5.13 1.17
C VAL A 76 -3.94 -4.61 1.13
N PRO A 77 -4.93 -5.44 1.50
CA PRO A 77 -6.31 -4.98 1.69
C PRO A 77 -6.41 -3.84 2.71
N LEU A 78 -7.41 -2.97 2.54
CA LEU A 78 -7.70 -1.87 3.48
C LEU A 78 -7.97 -2.41 4.89
N SER A 79 -8.59 -3.58 5.00
CA SER A 79 -8.88 -4.23 6.29
C SER A 79 -7.62 -4.52 7.11
N VAL A 80 -6.50 -4.86 6.44
CA VAL A 80 -5.21 -5.10 7.08
C VAL A 80 -4.67 -3.80 7.69
N CYS A 81 -4.70 -2.71 6.93
CA CYS A 81 -4.25 -1.40 7.41
C CYS A 81 -5.11 -0.86 8.56
N LYS A 82 -6.42 -1.11 8.52
CA LYS A 82 -7.34 -0.78 9.63
C LYS A 82 -7.06 -1.63 10.87
N ALA A 83 -6.76 -2.92 10.72
CA ALA A 83 -6.47 -3.81 11.84
C ALA A 83 -5.22 -3.37 12.63
N TYR A 84 -4.21 -2.81 11.96
CA TYR A 84 -3.01 -2.26 12.59
C TYR A 84 -3.15 -0.79 13.02
N ALA A 85 -4.30 -0.15 12.75
CA ALA A 85 -4.52 1.29 12.93
C ALA A 85 -3.52 2.18 12.16
N ALA A 86 -3.18 1.78 10.93
CA ALA A 86 -2.20 2.44 10.06
C ALA A 86 -2.80 2.99 8.75
N ASP A 87 -4.12 3.24 8.69
CA ASP A 87 -4.77 3.83 7.50
C ASP A 87 -4.23 5.24 7.22
N ASN A 88 -3.46 5.38 6.13
CA ASN A 88 -2.75 6.61 5.77
C ASN A 88 -1.85 7.14 6.89
N GLY A 89 -1.20 6.22 7.61
CA GLY A 89 -0.31 6.52 8.73
C GLY A 89 0.59 5.34 9.06
N CYS A 90 1.26 5.42 10.20
CA CYS A 90 2.12 4.37 10.74
C CYS A 90 1.69 4.01 12.15
N SER A 91 1.84 2.74 12.51
CA SER A 91 1.53 2.21 13.84
C SER A 91 2.43 1.03 14.15
N THR A 92 2.70 0.81 15.44
CA THR A 92 3.39 -0.40 15.89
C THR A 92 2.40 -1.57 15.96
N LEU A 93 2.87 -2.76 15.61
CA LEU A 93 2.02 -3.94 15.62
C LEU A 93 1.60 -4.28 17.06
N ARG A 94 0.31 -4.55 17.26
CA ARG A 94 -0.21 -4.91 18.57
C ARG A 94 0.34 -6.29 18.98
N GLY A 95 1.17 -6.31 20.01
CA GLY A 95 1.83 -7.53 20.51
C GLY A 95 3.31 -7.63 20.13
N ASP A 96 3.78 -6.75 19.24
CA ASP A 96 5.20 -6.66 18.85
C ASP A 96 5.57 -5.19 18.62
N GLN A 97 6.13 -4.56 19.66
CA GLN A 97 6.50 -3.14 19.64
C GLN A 97 7.73 -2.86 18.77
N GLU A 98 8.47 -3.89 18.38
CA GLU A 98 9.66 -3.75 17.52
C GLU A 98 9.27 -3.72 16.03
N VAL A 99 8.02 -4.04 15.70
CA VAL A 99 7.51 -4.02 14.32
C VAL A 99 6.67 -2.77 14.09
N THR A 100 7.13 -1.90 13.17
CA THR A 100 6.37 -0.74 12.72
C THR A 100 5.82 -0.97 11.32
N GLY A 101 4.53 -0.76 11.14
CA GLY A 101 3.87 -0.84 9.84
C GLY A 101 3.23 0.47 9.43
N CYS A 102 3.36 0.83 8.17
CA CYS A 102 2.65 1.97 7.60
C CYS A 102 1.73 1.52 6.46
N CYS A 103 0.64 2.25 6.23
CA CYS A 103 -0.11 2.16 5.00
C CYS A 103 -0.38 3.53 4.41
N CYS A 104 -0.48 3.59 3.09
CA CYS A 104 -0.79 4.80 2.38
C CYS A 104 -1.51 4.50 1.07
N ASP A 105 -2.30 5.48 0.64
CA ASP A 105 -3.06 5.38 -0.58
C ASP A 105 -3.24 6.73 -1.29
N THR A 106 -2.42 7.70 -0.89
CA THR A 106 -2.44 9.10 -1.32
C THR A 106 -1.84 9.30 -2.71
N SER A 107 -0.90 8.46 -3.12
CA SER A 107 -0.22 8.55 -4.42
C SER A 107 0.37 7.20 -4.81
N ASN A 108 0.66 7.05 -6.10
CA ASN A 108 1.46 5.94 -6.61
C ASN A 108 2.84 5.89 -5.93
N GLY A 109 3.28 4.70 -5.56
CA GLY A 109 4.56 4.48 -4.87
C GLY A 109 4.67 5.22 -3.53
N CYS A 110 3.57 5.56 -2.87
CA CYS A 110 3.61 6.27 -1.59
C CYS A 110 4.38 5.47 -0.52
N ASN A 111 4.34 4.14 -0.61
CA ASN A 111 5.21 3.24 0.15
C ASN A 111 6.58 3.09 -0.54
N ALA A 112 7.22 4.19 -0.92
CA ALA A 112 8.62 4.18 -1.35
C ALA A 112 9.19 5.57 -1.14
N ALA A 113 8.38 6.58 -1.48
CA ALA A 113 8.73 7.99 -1.31
C ALA A 113 8.72 8.49 0.15
N GLY A 114 8.04 7.80 1.07
CA GLY A 114 7.76 8.29 2.43
C GLY A 114 8.37 7.49 3.57
N TYR A 115 9.36 6.62 3.33
CA TYR A 115 9.96 5.82 4.39
C TYR A 115 10.93 6.62 5.26
N PRO A 116 10.63 6.86 6.54
CA PRO A 116 11.69 6.99 7.52
C PRO A 116 12.39 5.62 7.61
N ASP A 117 13.71 5.62 7.57
CA ASP A 117 14.51 4.51 8.11
C ASP A 117 14.27 4.46 9.64
N VAL A 118 13.07 4.05 10.07
CA VAL A 118 12.76 3.76 11.50
C VAL A 118 13.67 2.66 12.00
#